data_AF-A0A523YM36-F1
#
_entry.id   AF-A0A523YM36-F1
#
_cell.length_a   1.000
_cell.length_b   1.000
_cell.length_c   1.000
_cell.angle_alpha   90.00
_cell.angle_beta   90.00
_cell.angle_gamma   90.00
#
_symmetry.space_group_name_H-M   'P 1'
#
loop_
_entity.id
_entity.type
_entity.pdbx_description
1 polymer ?
#
loop_
_entity_poly.entity_id
_entity_poly.type
_entity_poly.pdbx_seq_one_letter_code
_entity_poly.pdbx_strand_id
1 'polypeptide(L)' 'MSELLKNKKRMLKELIMALHAGAHPDEMKEKFKEALEGIDPLEISKIEEELIKEGMPSEEVRRL' A
#
# COMPACT_ATOMS: atom_id res chain seq x y z
N MET A 1 -17.22 2.33 3.26
CA MET A 1 -15.93 1.63 3.47
C MET A 1 -15.98 0.96 4.82
N SER A 2 -15.68 -0.34 4.88
CA SER A 2 -15.48 -1.01 6.18
C SER A 2 -14.28 -0.40 6.90
N GLU A 3 -14.26 -0.47 8.22
CA GLU A 3 -13.17 0.03 9.04
C GLU A 3 -11.85 -0.71 8.78
N LEU A 4 -11.95 -1.98 8.38
CA LEU A 4 -10.84 -2.82 7.89
C LEU A 4 -10.14 -2.20 6.69
N LEU A 5 -10.87 -1.72 5.69
CA LEU A 5 -10.29 -1.09 4.49
C LEU A 5 -9.52 0.19 4.82
N LYS A 6 -10.03 1.01 5.74
CA LYS A 6 -9.34 2.22 6.18
C LYS A 6 -8.02 1.88 6.88
N ASN A 7 -8.01 0.85 7.72
CA ASN A 7 -6.80 0.40 8.41
C ASN A 7 -5.77 -0.18 7.44
N LYS A 8 -6.21 -1.03 6.49
CA LYS A 8 -5.32 -1.59 5.48
C LYS A 8 -4.75 -0.52 4.54
N LYS A 9 -5.55 0.46 4.12
CA LYS A 9 -5.07 1.63 3.36
C LYS A 9 -3.99 2.39 4.13
N ARG A 10 -4.17 2.62 5.44
CA ARG A 10 -3.16 3.26 6.29
C ARG A 10 -1.87 2.44 6.34
N MET A 11 -1.96 1.14 6.54
CA MET A 11 -0.80 0.25 6.55
C MET A 11 -0.04 0.30 5.22
N LEU A 12 -0.74 0.21 4.08
CA LEU A 12 -0.14 0.35 2.75
C LEU A 12 0.61 1.68 2.61
N LYS A 13 -0.01 2.79 3.03
CA LYS A 13 0.63 4.11 2.99
C LYS A 13 1.89 4.16 3.86
N GLU A 14 1.83 3.63 5.08
CA GLU A 14 2.97 3.58 5.99
C GLU A 14 4.12 2.73 5.42
N LEU A 15 3.81 1.59 4.80
CA LEU A 15 4.81 0.73 4.18
C LEU A 15 5.49 1.40 2.97
N ILE A 16 4.74 2.11 2.13
CA ILE A 16 5.31 2.87 1.00
C ILE A 16 6.19 4.01 1.54
N MET A 17 5.74 4.74 2.56
CA MET A 17 6.56 5.77 3.21
C MET A 17 7.84 5.18 3.82
N ALA A 18 7.76 4.00 4.44
CA ALA A 18 8.93 3.31 4.99
C ALA A 18 9.93 2.93 3.89
N LEU A 19 9.45 2.41 2.74
CA LEU A 19 10.29 2.15 1.57
C LEU A 19 11.01 3.43 1.12
N HIS A 20 10.32 4.57 1.05
CA HIS A 20 10.93 5.85 0.66
C HIS A 20 11.93 6.38 1.71
N ALA A 21 11.71 6.07 2.99
CA ALA A 21 12.63 6.40 4.07
C ALA A 21 13.93 5.56 4.03
N GLY A 22 14.07 4.63 3.08
CA GLY A 22 15.23 3.76 2.93
C GLY A 22 15.11 2.42 3.63
N ALA A 23 13.88 1.98 3.97
CA ALA A 23 13.65 0.65 4.50
C ALA A 23 14.02 -0.42 3.47
N HIS A 24 14.52 -1.57 3.96
CA HIS A 24 14.94 -2.66 3.09
C HIS A 24 13.72 -3.25 2.34
N PRO A 25 13.77 -3.35 1.00
CA PRO A 25 12.65 -3.86 0.19
C PRO A 25 12.20 -5.27 0.60
N ASP A 26 13.14 -6.11 1.03
CA ASP A 26 12.87 -7.50 1.42
C ASP A 26 12.02 -7.61 2.69
N GLU A 27 12.28 -6.77 3.71
CA GLU A 27 11.47 -6.73 4.93
C GLU A 27 10.09 -6.13 4.68
N MET A 28 9.99 -5.19 3.73
CA MET A 28 8.73 -4.58 3.37
C MET A 28 7.85 -5.54 2.57
N LYS A 29 8.42 -6.36 1.69
CA LYS A 29 7.67 -7.35 0.89
C LYS A 29 6.78 -8.26 1.73
N GLU A 30 7.28 -8.78 2.85
CA GLU A 30 6.47 -9.64 3.73
C GLU A 30 5.33 -8.86 4.39
N LYS A 31 5.60 -7.65 4.90
CA LYS A 31 4.57 -6.79 5.50
C LYS A 31 3.53 -6.32 4.49
N PHE A 32 3.92 -6.06 3.26
CA PHE A 32 2.98 -5.76 2.16
C PHE A 32 2.09 -6.95 1.87
N LYS A 33 2.65 -8.16 1.85
CA LYS A 33 1.89 -9.38 1.61
C LYS A 33 0.84 -9.60 2.70
N GLU A 34 1.19 -9.43 3.98
CA GLU A 34 0.23 -9.45 5.10
C GLU A 34 -0.80 -8.32 5.02
N ALA A 35 -0.38 -7.12 4.61
CA ALA A 35 -1.29 -5.98 4.47
C ALA A 35 -2.32 -6.24 3.36
N LEU A 36 -1.90 -6.83 2.24
CA LEU A 36 -2.76 -7.17 1.10
C LEU A 36 -3.53 -8.47 1.30
N GLU A 37 -3.12 -9.32 2.24
CA GLU A 37 -3.82 -10.56 2.56
C GLU A 37 -5.26 -10.29 3.00
N GLY A 38 -6.19 -10.89 2.26
CA GLY A 38 -7.64 -10.74 2.47
C GLY A 38 -8.29 -9.54 1.78
N ILE A 39 -7.55 -8.77 0.97
CA ILE A 39 -8.09 -7.66 0.18
C ILE A 39 -8.41 -8.16 -1.24
N ASP A 40 -9.61 -7.81 -1.73
CA ASP A 40 -9.99 -8.12 -3.10
C ASP A 40 -9.14 -7.28 -4.09
N PRO A 41 -8.70 -7.82 -5.24
CA PRO A 41 -7.97 -7.07 -6.25
C PRO A 41 -8.63 -5.73 -6.63
N LEU A 42 -9.97 -5.69 -6.63
CA LEU A 42 -10.74 -4.48 -6.96
C LEU A 42 -10.60 -3.38 -5.90
N GLU A 43 -10.35 -3.75 -4.65
CA GLU A 43 -10.10 -2.83 -3.55
C GLU A 43 -8.66 -2.34 -3.53
N ILE A 44 -7.71 -3.20 -3.90
CA ILE A 44 -6.30 -2.81 -4.12
C ILE A 44 -6.25 -1.68 -5.15
N SER A 45 -6.87 -1.86 -6.32
CA SER A 45 -6.88 -0.84 -7.37
C SER A 45 -7.50 0.50 -6.92
N LYS A 46 -8.51 0.47 -6.04
CA LYS A 46 -9.09 1.71 -5.46
C LYS A 46 -8.10 2.39 -4.52
N ILE A 47 -7.40 1.63 -3.69
CA ILE A 47 -6.39 2.16 -2.77
C ILE A 47 -5.24 2.78 -3.58
N GLU A 48 -4.76 2.09 -4.62
CA GLU A 48 -3.72 2.61 -5.53
C GLU A 48 -4.13 3.93 -6.17
N GLU A 49 -5.35 3.99 -6.72
CA GLU A 49 -5.86 5.20 -7.37
C GLU A 49 -5.98 6.37 -6.38
N GLU A 50 -6.41 6.10 -5.15
CA GLU A 50 -6.45 7.10 -4.08
C GLU A 50 -5.05 7.58 -3.68
N LEU A 51 -4.08 6.68 -3.55
CA LEU A 51 -2.69 7.04 -3.24
C LEU A 51 -2.09 7.94 -4.34
N ILE A 52 -2.36 7.61 -5.61
CA ILE A 52 -1.94 8.44 -6.75
C ILE A 52 -2.61 9.82 -6.70
N LYS A 53 -3.91 9.89 -6.39
CA LYS A 53 -4.63 11.16 -6.20
C LYS A 53 -4.12 11.99 -5.02
N GLU A 54 -3.61 11.34 -3.97
CA GLU A 54 -2.97 11.99 -2.83
C GLU A 54 -1.55 12.52 -3.15
N GLY A 55 -1.04 12.28 -4.36
CA GLY A 55 0.23 12.81 -4.85
C GLY A 55 1.37 11.80 -4.89
N MET A 56 1.09 10.51 -4.65
CA MET A 56 2.09 9.45 -4.76
C MET A 56 2.35 9.12 -6.24
N PRO A 57 3.63 8.96 -6.67
CA PRO A 57 3.93 8.53 -8.03
C PRO A 57 3.36 7.15 -8.32
N SER A 58 2.71 7.00 -9.48
CA SER A 58 2.18 5.71 -9.93
C SER A 58 3.25 4.64 -10.09
N GLU A 59 4.50 5.04 -10.36
CA GLU A 59 5.64 4.13 -10.38
C GLU A 59 5.92 3.54 -9.00
N GLU A 60 5.89 4.32 -7.92
CA GLU A 60 6.13 3.80 -6.56
C GLU A 60 5.02 2.90 -6.06
N VAL A 61 3.78 3.19 -6.47
CA VAL A 61 2.64 2.29 -6.23
C VAL A 61 2.76 0.99 -7.03
N ARG A 62 3.39 1.01 -8.20
CA ARG A 62 3.54 -0.18 -9.07
C ARG A 62 4.87 -0.90 -8.92
N ARG A 63 5.84 -0.34 -8.21
CA ARG A 63 7.18 -0.92 -7.98
C ARG A 63 7.16 -2.01 -6.89
N LEU A 64 5.96 -2.46 -6.51
CA LEU A 64 5.66 -3.54 -5.57
C LEU A 64 6.09 -4.91 -6.10
#